data_AF-V4LTA9-F1
#
_entry.id   AF-V4LTA9-F1
#
_cell.length_a   1.000
_cell.length_b   1.000
_cell.length_c   1.000
_cell.angle_alpha   90.00
_cell.angle_beta   90.00
_cell.angle_gamma   90.00
#
_symmetry.space_group_name_H-M   'P 1'
#
loop_
_entity.id
_entity.type
_entity.pdbx_description
1 polymer ?
#
loop_
_entity_poly.entity_id
_entity_poly.type
_entity_poly.pdbx_seq_one_letter_code
_entity_poly.pdbx_strand_id
1 'polypeptide(L)'
;MKRVRKFPPPNAFFFSDKYKKVSQLSADLTAQTDELIAEYDHALCKVKREASKYKEHVADLQGIVDAEAEKSAEASKTIAELQAEIADLKGKNVELNADRDFLSKELKKEQTWLRGARNRALRGWKATTEKCQVRVEKANKYRSEVDAQRIPFLEINQLTGILSFCERYALKGDAVSPSVIDELERRKADSEARFKALPVTELEPDDTRVTPFRDDLYPDIDQVVGFEVPAGLDMFGSNSKTISDRASF
;
A
#
# COMPACT_ATOMS: atom_id res chain seq x y z
N MET A 1 58.90 64.36 130.59
CA MET A 1 57.68 64.89 129.91
C MET A 1 57.09 63.80 129.01
N LYS A 2 55.93 63.24 129.36
CA LYS A 2 55.23 62.20 128.58
C LYS A 2 54.51 62.85 127.39
N ARG A 3 54.78 62.40 126.16
CA ARG A 3 53.99 62.78 124.97
C ARG A 3 52.68 61.99 124.99
N VAL A 4 51.57 62.65 125.31
CA VAL A 4 50.23 62.09 125.15
C VAL A 4 49.86 62.18 123.67
N ARG A 5 49.77 61.03 122.98
CA ARG A 5 49.19 60.95 121.63
C ARG A 5 47.68 61.17 121.77
N LYS A 6 47.17 62.28 121.26
CA LYS A 6 45.72 62.51 121.13
C LYS A 6 45.20 61.65 119.98
N PHE A 7 44.29 60.72 120.28
CA PHE A 7 43.46 60.11 119.24
C PHE A 7 42.58 61.21 118.61
N PRO A 8 42.39 61.20 117.27
CA PRO A 8 41.50 62.16 116.64
C PRO A 8 40.05 61.94 117.12
N PRO A 9 39.25 63.02 117.23
CA PRO A 9 37.90 62.97 117.77
C PRO A 9 36.97 62.07 116.93
N PRO A 10 35.88 61.52 117.50
CA PRO A 10 34.94 60.62 116.81
C PRO A 10 34.40 61.20 115.49
N ASN A 11 34.40 62.52 115.36
CA ASN A 11 33.94 63.24 114.18
C ASN A 11 34.96 63.34 113.04
N ALA A 12 36.19 62.86 113.24
CA ALA A 12 37.24 62.83 112.22
C ALA A 12 37.00 61.76 111.13
N PHE A 13 35.97 60.93 111.28
CA PHE A 13 35.57 59.91 110.31
C PHE A 13 34.34 60.30 109.45
N PHE A 14 33.78 61.51 109.59
CA PHE A 14 32.63 61.94 108.79
C PHE A 14 33.03 62.35 107.36
N PHE A 15 33.33 61.37 106.52
CA PHE A 15 33.47 61.56 105.06
C PHE A 15 32.09 61.71 104.36
N SER A 16 31.11 62.36 104.99
CA SER A 16 29.70 62.46 104.56
C SER A 16 29.55 62.80 103.08
N ASP A 17 30.26 63.83 102.61
CA ASP A 17 30.04 64.36 101.26
C ASP A 17 30.76 63.56 100.19
N LYS A 18 31.86 62.87 100.54
CA LYS A 18 32.51 61.91 99.64
C LYS A 18 31.64 60.67 99.48
N TYR A 19 31.05 60.15 100.56
CA TYR A 19 30.13 59.01 100.48
C TYR A 19 28.86 59.33 99.70
N LYS A 20 28.29 60.55 99.84
CA LYS A 20 27.16 60.99 99.00
C LYS A 20 27.50 61.02 97.52
N LYS A 21 28.67 61.57 97.15
CA LYS A 21 29.15 61.59 95.77
C LYS A 21 29.38 60.18 95.21
N VAL A 22 29.99 59.29 95.98
CA VAL A 22 30.20 57.90 95.59
C VAL A 22 28.86 57.17 95.42
N SER A 23 27.89 57.41 96.31
CA SER A 23 26.54 56.86 96.20
C SER A 23 25.81 57.36 94.95
N GLN A 24 25.89 58.66 94.65
CA GLN A 24 25.32 59.25 93.42
C GLN A 24 25.96 58.66 92.16
N LEU A 25 27.29 58.64 92.08
CA LEU A 25 27.99 58.04 90.95
C LEU A 25 27.66 56.55 90.79
N SER A 26 27.52 55.81 91.90
CA SER A 26 27.10 54.41 91.87
C SER A 26 25.67 54.26 91.35
N ALA A 27 24.74 55.12 91.74
CA ALA A 27 23.37 55.12 91.26
C ALA A 27 23.29 55.47 89.77
N ASP A 28 24.01 56.52 89.34
CA ASP A 28 24.08 56.95 87.95
C ASP A 28 24.71 55.87 87.05
N LEU A 29 25.79 55.23 87.51
CA LEU A 29 26.42 54.12 86.79
C LEU A 29 25.48 52.91 86.69
N THR A 30 24.74 52.61 87.76
CA THR A 30 23.75 51.52 87.75
C THR A 30 22.64 51.83 86.74
N ALA A 31 22.11 53.06 86.74
CA ALA A 31 21.10 53.50 85.79
C ALA A 31 21.58 53.44 84.33
N GLN A 32 22.81 53.90 84.04
CA GLN A 32 23.41 53.78 82.71
C GLN A 32 23.60 52.33 82.28
N THR A 33 23.97 51.45 83.23
CA THR A 33 24.14 50.02 82.96
C THR A 33 22.79 49.37 82.64
N ASP A 34 21.74 49.70 83.41
CA ASP A 34 20.38 49.21 83.18
C ASP A 34 19.81 49.68 81.83
N GLU A 35 20.04 50.94 81.46
CA GLU A 35 19.64 51.49 80.15
C GLU A 35 20.35 50.77 79.00
N LEU A 36 21.67 50.56 79.11
CA LEU A 36 22.45 49.84 78.11
C LEU A 36 21.98 48.38 77.98
N ILE A 37 21.66 47.71 79.09
CA ILE A 37 21.10 46.36 79.08
C ILE A 37 19.75 46.34 78.35
N ALA A 38 18.88 47.30 78.63
CA ALA A 38 17.57 47.40 77.97
C ALA A 38 17.69 47.64 76.45
N GLU A 39 18.59 48.53 76.03
CA GLU A 39 18.87 48.77 74.61
C GLU A 39 19.42 47.52 73.91
N TYR A 40 20.37 46.83 74.56
CA TYR A 40 20.93 45.59 74.05
C TYR A 40 19.88 44.49 73.92
N ASP A 41 19.04 44.28 74.93
CA ASP A 41 17.96 43.29 74.90
C ASP A 41 16.93 43.60 73.82
N HIS A 42 16.59 44.87 73.62
CA HIS A 42 15.71 45.30 72.55
C HIS A 42 16.32 45.02 71.17
N ALA A 43 17.59 45.38 70.95
CA ALA A 43 18.31 45.11 69.71
C ALA A 43 18.43 43.60 69.43
N LEU A 44 18.75 42.81 70.46
CA LEU A 44 18.86 41.36 70.39
C LEU A 44 17.51 40.71 70.06
N CYS A 45 16.41 41.20 70.63
CA CYS A 45 15.06 40.76 70.29
C CYS A 45 14.72 41.07 68.82
N LYS A 46 15.09 42.25 68.33
CA LYS A 46 14.87 42.64 66.92
C LYS A 46 15.64 41.73 65.96
N VAL A 47 16.94 41.53 66.20
CA VAL A 47 17.80 40.66 65.39
C VAL A 47 17.30 39.22 65.41
N LYS A 48 16.86 38.69 66.56
CA LYS A 48 16.28 37.34 66.64
C LYS A 48 15.00 37.19 65.79
N ARG A 49 14.13 38.20 65.79
CA ARG A 49 12.92 38.19 64.95
C ARG A 49 13.26 38.22 63.46
N GLU A 50 14.20 39.06 63.06
CA GLU A 50 14.67 39.12 61.66
C GLU A 50 15.34 37.81 61.25
N ALA A 51 16.20 37.23 62.10
CA ALA A 51 16.81 35.94 61.86
C ALA A 51 15.78 34.80 61.71
N SER A 52 14.68 34.83 62.47
CA SER A 52 13.58 33.87 62.30
C SER A 52 12.91 34.01 60.94
N LYS A 53 12.59 35.25 60.52
CA LYS A 53 11.98 35.52 59.21
C LYS A 53 12.89 35.07 58.06
N TYR A 54 14.19 35.35 58.16
CA TYR A 54 15.13 34.88 57.14
C TYR A 54 15.22 33.36 57.09
N LYS A 55 15.18 32.66 58.24
CA LYS A 55 15.15 31.19 58.26
C LYS A 55 13.90 30.63 57.56
N GLU A 56 12.74 31.23 57.81
CA GLU A 56 11.48 30.86 57.14
C GLU A 56 11.59 31.09 55.62
N HIS A 57 12.04 32.27 55.19
CA HIS A 57 12.23 32.55 53.77
C HIS A 57 13.25 31.63 53.09
N VAL A 58 14.34 31.26 53.77
CA VAL A 58 15.31 30.29 53.25
C VAL A 58 14.68 28.91 53.09
N ALA A 59 13.86 28.49 54.05
CA ALA A 59 13.14 27.21 53.95
C ALA A 59 12.13 27.22 52.79
N ASP A 60 11.38 28.31 52.61
CA ASP A 60 10.44 28.46 51.49
C ASP A 60 11.16 28.43 50.14
N LEU A 61 12.26 29.16 50.00
CA LEU A 61 13.07 29.17 48.77
C LEU A 61 13.66 27.80 48.47
N GLN A 62 14.12 27.07 49.50
CA GLN A 62 14.61 25.71 49.32
C GLN A 62 13.50 24.79 48.80
N GLY A 63 12.29 24.88 49.35
CA GLY A 63 11.14 24.11 48.86
C GLY A 63 10.78 24.42 47.40
N ILE A 64 10.90 25.68 46.97
CA ILE A 64 10.70 26.05 45.56
C ILE A 64 11.78 25.45 44.68
N VAL A 65 13.05 25.54 45.08
CA VAL A 65 14.18 24.98 44.32
C VAL A 65 14.05 23.47 44.17
N ASP A 66 13.69 22.75 45.23
CA ASP A 66 13.50 21.30 45.20
C ASP A 66 12.35 20.93 44.23
N ALA A 67 11.22 21.64 44.30
CA ALA A 67 10.09 21.42 43.40
C ALA A 67 10.41 21.74 41.92
N GLU A 68 11.22 22.76 41.66
CA GLU A 68 11.70 23.07 40.30
C GLU A 68 12.68 22.02 39.79
N ALA A 69 13.54 21.49 40.66
CA ALA A 69 14.46 20.40 40.32
C ALA A 69 13.70 19.12 39.93
N GLU A 70 12.65 18.76 40.67
CA GLU A 70 11.78 17.63 40.34
C GLU A 70 11.11 17.81 38.96
N LYS A 71 10.50 18.98 38.71
CA LYS A 71 9.90 19.30 37.41
C LYS A 71 10.90 19.25 36.27
N SER A 72 12.12 19.75 36.49
CA SER A 72 13.20 19.71 35.51
C SER A 72 13.64 18.27 35.19
N ALA A 73 13.70 17.40 36.20
CA ALA A 73 14.00 15.98 36.03
C ALA A 73 12.90 15.25 35.24
N GLU A 74 11.63 15.51 35.53
CA GLU A 74 10.49 14.97 34.78
C GLU A 74 10.47 15.46 33.32
N ALA A 75 10.69 16.76 33.10
CA ALA A 75 10.81 17.33 31.76
C ALA A 75 11.96 16.68 30.98
N SER A 76 13.11 16.46 31.62
CA SER A 76 14.26 15.80 30.99
C SER A 76 13.95 14.35 30.60
N LYS A 77 13.22 13.62 31.45
CA LYS A 77 12.78 12.26 31.17
C LYS A 77 11.82 12.21 29.97
N THR A 78 10.79 13.05 29.95
CA THR A 78 9.83 13.11 28.84
C THR A 78 10.48 13.50 27.52
N ILE A 79 11.46 14.43 27.54
CA ILE A 79 12.24 14.78 26.35
C ILE A 79 13.00 13.55 25.81
N ALA A 80 13.62 12.77 26.69
CA ALA A 80 14.34 11.55 26.28
C ALA A 80 13.41 10.50 25.67
N GLU A 81 12.22 10.30 26.26
CA GLU A 81 11.19 9.39 25.73
C GLU A 81 10.71 9.83 24.34
N LEU A 82 10.40 11.12 24.15
CA LEU A 82 9.99 11.67 22.86
C LEU A 82 11.10 11.56 21.80
N GLN A 83 12.37 11.76 22.19
CA GLN A 83 13.50 11.58 21.27
C GLN A 83 13.63 10.12 20.81
N ALA A 84 13.42 9.16 21.70
CA ALA A 84 13.42 7.74 21.36
C ALA A 84 12.26 7.39 20.41
N GLU A 85 11.05 7.89 20.68
CA GLU A 85 9.89 7.69 19.81
C GLU A 85 10.10 8.31 18.43
N ILE A 86 10.66 9.52 18.34
CA ILE A 86 11.02 10.15 17.07
C ILE A 86 12.01 9.31 16.28
N ALA A 87 13.00 8.69 16.95
CA ALA A 87 13.97 7.82 16.30
C ALA A 87 13.31 6.55 15.74
N ASP A 88 12.43 5.91 16.51
CA ASP A 88 11.66 4.74 16.08
C ASP A 88 10.75 5.05 14.89
N LEU A 89 10.00 6.17 14.96
CA LEU A 89 9.14 6.63 13.86
C LEU A 89 9.93 6.92 12.59
N LYS A 90 11.15 7.50 12.70
CA LYS A 90 12.04 7.69 11.56
C LYS A 90 12.47 6.36 10.96
N GLY A 91 12.80 5.37 11.78
CA GLY A 91 13.14 4.01 11.34
C GLY A 91 11.99 3.38 10.53
N LYS A 92 10.78 3.36 11.11
CA LYS A 92 9.57 2.85 10.45
C LYS A 92 9.26 3.58 9.14
N ASN A 93 9.47 4.89 9.08
CA ASN A 93 9.25 5.66 7.85
C ASN A 93 10.24 5.28 6.74
N VAL A 94 11.50 4.99 7.09
CA VAL A 94 12.49 4.48 6.12
C VAL A 94 12.06 3.11 5.57
N GLU A 95 11.61 2.20 6.43
CA GLU A 95 11.11 0.87 6.02
C GLU A 95 9.89 1.00 5.10
N LEU A 96 8.89 1.78 5.48
CA LEU A 96 7.69 2.01 4.66
C LEU A 96 8.02 2.62 3.29
N ASN A 97 9.01 3.52 3.22
CA ASN A 97 9.45 4.06 1.94
C ASN A 97 10.16 3.00 1.09
N ALA A 98 10.97 2.13 1.70
CA ALA A 98 11.61 1.02 0.98
C ALA A 98 10.57 0.04 0.42
N ASP A 99 9.56 -0.32 1.21
CA ASP A 99 8.45 -1.19 0.79
C ASP A 99 7.63 -0.56 -0.34
N ARG A 100 7.30 0.73 -0.21
CA ARG A 100 6.60 1.48 -1.27
C ARG A 100 7.38 1.46 -2.58
N ASP A 101 8.69 1.69 -2.52
CA ASP A 101 9.54 1.73 -3.71
C ASP A 101 9.70 0.33 -4.33
N PHE A 102 9.76 -0.73 -3.52
CA PHE A 102 9.74 -2.12 -3.97
C PHE A 102 8.43 -2.45 -4.69
N LEU A 103 7.28 -2.20 -4.04
CA LEU A 103 5.95 -2.45 -4.61
C LEU A 103 5.72 -1.64 -5.89
N SER A 104 6.23 -0.40 -5.95
CA SER A 104 6.14 0.43 -7.16
C SER A 104 6.91 -0.20 -8.34
N LYS A 105 8.08 -0.77 -8.09
CA LYS A 105 8.85 -1.49 -9.12
C LYS A 105 8.12 -2.76 -9.57
N GLU A 106 7.57 -3.52 -8.63
CA GLU A 106 6.87 -4.77 -8.94
C GLU A 106 5.59 -4.51 -9.74
N LEU A 107 4.81 -3.50 -9.35
CA LEU A 107 3.64 -3.05 -10.10
C LEU A 107 4.00 -2.65 -11.54
N LYS A 108 5.13 -1.96 -11.75
CA LYS A 108 5.59 -1.59 -13.10
C LYS A 108 5.94 -2.83 -13.92
N LYS A 109 6.62 -3.83 -13.34
CA LYS A 109 6.93 -5.09 -14.02
C LYS A 109 5.65 -5.81 -14.44
N GLU A 110 4.71 -5.99 -13.51
CA GLU A 110 3.42 -6.62 -13.79
C GLU A 110 2.64 -5.89 -14.89
N GLN A 111 2.57 -4.56 -14.83
CA GLN A 111 1.92 -3.77 -15.89
C GLN A 111 2.60 -3.96 -17.25
N THR A 112 3.92 -4.05 -17.31
CA THR A 112 4.63 -4.30 -18.58
C THR A 112 4.38 -5.72 -19.10
N TRP A 113 4.36 -6.71 -18.20
CA TRP A 113 4.07 -8.10 -18.53
C TRP A 113 2.64 -8.27 -19.06
N LEU A 114 1.64 -7.73 -18.36
CA LEU A 114 0.23 -7.75 -18.77
C LEU A 114 0.02 -7.06 -20.12
N ARG A 115 0.67 -5.91 -20.36
CA ARG A 115 0.63 -5.26 -21.68
C ARG A 115 1.23 -6.15 -22.77
N GLY A 116 2.35 -6.81 -22.48
CA GLY A 116 2.97 -7.77 -23.39
C GLY A 116 2.06 -8.96 -23.71
N ALA A 117 1.46 -9.57 -22.67
CA ALA A 117 0.53 -10.69 -22.80
C ALA A 117 -0.71 -10.29 -23.62
N ARG A 118 -1.33 -9.16 -23.29
CA ARG A 118 -2.45 -8.60 -24.07
C ARG A 118 -2.10 -8.41 -25.54
N ASN A 119 -0.92 -7.84 -25.83
CA ASN A 119 -0.49 -7.60 -27.21
C ASN A 119 -0.24 -8.91 -27.97
N ARG A 120 0.32 -9.94 -27.32
CA ARG A 120 0.48 -11.27 -27.91
C ARG A 120 -0.88 -11.91 -28.21
N ALA A 121 -1.79 -11.91 -27.24
CA ALA A 121 -3.14 -12.44 -27.41
C ALA A 121 -3.89 -11.72 -28.54
N LEU A 122 -3.81 -10.39 -28.61
CA LEU A 122 -4.45 -9.60 -29.66
C LEU A 122 -3.86 -9.92 -31.05
N ARG A 123 -2.53 -10.10 -31.15
CA ARG A 123 -1.90 -10.51 -32.41
C ARG A 123 -2.33 -11.92 -32.83
N GLY A 124 -2.34 -12.86 -31.88
CA GLY A 124 -2.82 -14.23 -32.12
C GLY A 124 -4.27 -14.22 -32.62
N TRP A 125 -5.15 -13.51 -31.91
CA TRP A 125 -6.56 -13.37 -32.31
C TRP A 125 -6.71 -12.77 -33.72
N LYS A 126 -5.99 -11.68 -34.03
CA LYS A 126 -6.04 -11.05 -35.37
C LYS A 126 -5.60 -12.01 -36.48
N ALA A 127 -4.47 -12.70 -36.29
CA ALA A 127 -3.96 -13.65 -37.29
C ALA A 127 -4.95 -14.81 -37.51
N THR A 128 -5.58 -15.27 -36.44
CA THR A 128 -6.60 -16.32 -36.50
C THR A 128 -7.87 -15.84 -37.20
N THR A 129 -8.34 -14.63 -36.90
CA THR A 129 -9.52 -14.05 -37.59
C THR A 129 -9.25 -13.86 -39.08
N GLU A 130 -8.05 -13.42 -39.47
CA GLU A 130 -7.67 -13.24 -40.86
C GLU A 130 -7.64 -14.58 -41.62
N LYS A 131 -7.06 -15.63 -41.01
CA LYS A 131 -7.10 -16.99 -41.57
C LYS A 131 -8.53 -17.52 -41.73
N CYS A 132 -9.38 -17.34 -40.71
CA CYS A 132 -10.78 -17.74 -40.79
C CYS A 132 -11.52 -16.98 -41.89
N GLN A 133 -11.24 -15.69 -42.05
CA GLN A 133 -11.85 -14.87 -43.09
C GLN A 133 -11.48 -15.38 -44.49
N VAL A 134 -10.20 -15.68 -44.74
CA VAL A 134 -9.75 -16.28 -46.01
C VAL A 134 -10.46 -17.61 -46.30
N ARG A 135 -10.60 -18.47 -45.28
CA ARG A 135 -11.31 -19.76 -45.43
C ARG A 135 -12.79 -19.56 -45.78
N VAL A 136 -13.46 -18.63 -45.11
CA VAL A 136 -14.87 -18.30 -45.40
C VAL A 136 -15.02 -17.74 -46.81
N GLU A 137 -14.13 -16.87 -47.25
CA GLU A 137 -14.12 -16.34 -48.62
C GLU A 137 -13.93 -17.46 -49.66
N LYS A 138 -13.00 -18.38 -49.42
CA LYS A 138 -12.78 -19.55 -50.29
C LYS A 138 -13.98 -20.49 -50.32
N ALA A 139 -14.60 -20.78 -49.17
CA ALA A 139 -15.80 -21.61 -49.08
C ALA A 139 -17.01 -20.98 -49.79
N ASN A 140 -17.19 -19.66 -49.67
CA ASN A 140 -18.23 -18.93 -50.38
C ASN A 140 -18.01 -18.97 -51.90
N LYS A 141 -16.75 -18.83 -52.36
CA LYS A 141 -16.40 -18.96 -53.78
C LYS A 141 -16.71 -20.36 -54.31
N TYR A 142 -16.28 -21.41 -53.61
CA TYR A 142 -16.61 -22.80 -53.96
C TYR A 142 -18.12 -23.01 -54.06
N ARG A 143 -18.89 -22.52 -53.08
CA ARG A 143 -20.36 -22.64 -53.10
C ARG A 143 -20.95 -21.98 -54.34
N SER A 144 -20.50 -20.77 -54.68
CA SER A 144 -20.96 -20.06 -55.87
C SER A 144 -20.62 -20.79 -57.18
N GLU A 145 -19.45 -21.42 -57.26
CA GLU A 145 -19.00 -22.17 -58.43
C GLU A 145 -19.77 -23.49 -58.60
N VAL A 146 -20.03 -24.21 -57.50
CA VAL A 146 -20.88 -25.42 -57.48
C VAL A 146 -22.32 -25.08 -57.84
N ASP A 147 -22.86 -23.99 -57.30
CA ASP A 147 -24.20 -23.50 -57.64
C ASP A 147 -24.31 -23.16 -59.14
N ALA A 148 -23.25 -22.58 -59.72
CA ALA A 148 -23.19 -22.31 -61.17
C ALA A 148 -23.13 -23.59 -62.01
N GLN A 149 -22.44 -24.64 -61.54
CA GLN A 149 -22.38 -25.95 -62.21
C GLN A 149 -23.69 -26.73 -62.14
N ARG A 150 -24.55 -26.44 -61.16
CA ARG A 150 -25.80 -27.16 -60.93
C ARG A 150 -26.74 -27.12 -62.15
N ILE A 151 -26.82 -25.98 -62.84
CA ILE A 151 -27.71 -25.79 -64.00
C ILE A 151 -27.31 -26.72 -65.17
N PRO A 152 -26.08 -26.64 -65.72
CA PRO A 152 -25.69 -27.51 -66.83
C PRO A 152 -25.68 -28.99 -66.43
N PHE A 153 -25.38 -29.34 -65.18
CA PHE A 153 -25.49 -30.72 -64.69
C PHE A 153 -26.94 -31.26 -64.77
N LEU A 154 -27.92 -30.46 -64.35
CA LEU A 154 -29.33 -30.83 -64.45
C LEU A 154 -29.77 -30.97 -65.91
N GLU A 155 -29.32 -30.08 -66.80
CA GLU A 155 -29.59 -30.17 -68.25
C GLU A 155 -29.01 -31.46 -68.85
N ILE A 156 -27.76 -31.82 -68.52
CA ILE A 156 -27.12 -33.08 -68.95
C ILE A 156 -27.94 -34.28 -68.47
N ASN A 157 -28.36 -34.31 -67.20
CA ASN A 157 -29.15 -35.41 -66.65
C ASN A 157 -30.51 -35.54 -67.34
N GLN A 158 -31.19 -34.42 -67.59
CA GLN A 158 -32.48 -34.42 -68.30
C GLN A 158 -32.32 -34.91 -69.74
N LEU A 159 -31.34 -34.39 -70.48
CA LEU A 159 -31.07 -34.78 -71.86
C LEU A 159 -30.65 -36.25 -71.97
N THR A 160 -29.84 -36.74 -71.04
CA THR A 160 -29.47 -38.16 -70.95
C THR A 160 -30.69 -39.05 -70.71
N GLY A 161 -31.60 -38.62 -69.82
CA GLY A 161 -32.87 -39.30 -69.59
C GLY A 161 -33.74 -39.37 -70.85
N ILE A 162 -33.91 -38.24 -71.56
CA ILE A 162 -34.69 -38.16 -72.81
C ILE A 162 -34.06 -39.03 -73.91
N LEU A 163 -32.75 -38.95 -74.12
CA LEU A 163 -32.06 -39.78 -75.11
C LEU A 163 -32.24 -41.28 -74.82
N SER A 164 -32.08 -41.71 -73.56
CA SER A 164 -32.33 -43.11 -73.17
C SER A 164 -33.78 -43.55 -73.38
N PHE A 165 -34.73 -42.61 -73.34
CA PHE A 165 -36.13 -42.87 -73.63
C PHE A 165 -36.36 -43.00 -75.14
N CYS A 166 -35.78 -42.11 -75.95
CA CYS A 166 -35.80 -42.17 -77.41
C CYS A 166 -35.19 -43.47 -77.93
N GLU A 167 -34.05 -43.92 -77.39
CA GLU A 167 -33.43 -45.21 -77.71
C GLU A 167 -34.37 -46.39 -77.44
N ARG A 168 -35.05 -46.39 -76.28
CA ARG A 168 -36.03 -47.43 -75.92
C ARG A 168 -37.30 -47.40 -76.77
N TYR A 169 -37.72 -46.22 -77.23
CA TYR A 169 -38.87 -46.06 -78.12
C TYR A 169 -38.56 -46.51 -79.55
N ALA A 170 -37.37 -46.18 -80.07
CA ALA A 170 -36.91 -46.63 -81.38
C ALA A 170 -36.81 -48.17 -81.46
N LEU A 171 -36.42 -48.84 -80.38
CA LEU A 171 -36.39 -50.30 -80.28
C LEU A 171 -37.78 -50.97 -80.35
N LYS A 172 -38.86 -50.22 -80.09
CA LYS A 172 -40.25 -50.73 -80.11
C LYS A 172 -40.95 -50.56 -81.47
N GLY A 173 -40.25 -50.03 -82.48
CA GLY A 173 -40.77 -49.91 -83.86
C GLY A 173 -41.40 -48.56 -84.21
N ASP A 174 -41.44 -47.62 -83.27
CA ASP A 174 -41.87 -46.24 -83.53
C ASP A 174 -40.66 -45.36 -83.87
N ALA A 175 -40.66 -44.74 -85.05
CA ALA A 175 -39.53 -43.95 -85.53
C ALA A 175 -39.48 -42.55 -84.90
N VAL A 176 -38.56 -42.35 -83.96
CA VAL A 176 -38.11 -41.00 -83.59
C VAL A 176 -37.23 -40.47 -84.73
N SER A 177 -37.50 -39.25 -85.21
CA SER A 177 -36.71 -38.64 -86.29
C SER A 177 -35.23 -38.54 -85.91
N PRO A 178 -34.29 -39.03 -86.76
CA PRO A 178 -32.86 -38.91 -86.51
C PRO A 178 -32.40 -37.47 -86.23
N SER A 179 -33.01 -36.49 -86.92
CA SER A 179 -32.73 -35.06 -86.71
C SER A 179 -33.04 -34.57 -85.29
N VAL A 180 -33.98 -35.21 -84.57
CA VAL A 180 -34.31 -34.86 -83.18
C VAL A 180 -33.28 -35.47 -82.23
N ILE A 181 -32.77 -36.67 -82.55
CA ILE A 181 -31.71 -37.31 -81.78
C ILE A 181 -30.41 -36.50 -81.92
N ASP A 182 -30.03 -36.13 -83.15
CA ASP A 182 -28.83 -35.32 -83.42
C ASP A 182 -28.86 -33.97 -82.67
N GLU A 183 -30.01 -33.29 -82.63
CA GLU A 183 -30.15 -32.02 -81.90
C GLU A 183 -30.08 -32.22 -80.37
N LEU A 184 -30.66 -33.29 -79.84
CA LEU A 184 -30.55 -33.63 -78.42
C LEU A 184 -29.12 -33.98 -78.03
N GLU A 185 -28.40 -34.73 -78.87
CA GLU A 185 -26.98 -35.04 -78.69
C GLU A 185 -26.12 -33.78 -78.76
N ARG A 186 -26.39 -32.88 -79.72
CA ARG A 186 -25.70 -31.59 -79.82
C ARG A 186 -25.92 -30.74 -78.57
N ARG A 187 -27.16 -30.63 -78.08
CA ARG A 187 -27.48 -29.89 -76.83
C ARG A 187 -26.84 -30.54 -75.61
N LYS A 188 -26.75 -31.87 -75.57
CA LYS A 188 -26.06 -32.59 -74.49
C LYS A 188 -24.57 -32.27 -74.52
N ALA A 189 -23.93 -32.35 -75.69
CA ALA A 189 -22.52 -32.00 -75.87
C ALA A 189 -22.23 -30.53 -75.51
N ASP A 190 -23.09 -29.59 -75.91
CA ASP A 190 -22.99 -28.17 -75.52
C ASP A 190 -23.10 -28.00 -74.00
N SER A 191 -24.00 -28.72 -73.34
CA SER A 191 -24.19 -28.68 -71.87
C SER A 191 -23.00 -29.30 -71.12
N GLU A 192 -22.47 -30.42 -71.63
CA GLU A 192 -21.23 -31.05 -71.13
C GLU A 192 -20.01 -30.14 -71.29
N ALA A 193 -19.91 -29.43 -72.42
CA ALA A 193 -18.86 -28.45 -72.64
C ALA A 193 -18.97 -27.28 -71.65
N ARG A 194 -20.19 -26.77 -71.40
CA ARG A 194 -20.46 -25.73 -70.38
C ARG A 194 -20.12 -26.20 -68.97
N PHE A 195 -20.49 -27.43 -68.61
CA PHE A 195 -20.18 -28.02 -67.31
C PHE A 195 -18.67 -28.14 -67.10
N LYS A 196 -17.93 -28.66 -68.09
CA LYS A 196 -16.46 -28.81 -68.05
C LYS A 196 -15.72 -27.46 -68.07
N ALA A 197 -16.31 -26.43 -68.67
CA ALA A 197 -15.71 -25.10 -68.75
C ALA A 197 -15.83 -24.28 -67.46
N LEU A 198 -16.72 -24.66 -66.53
CA LEU A 198 -16.90 -23.96 -65.26
C LEU A 198 -15.80 -24.36 -64.27
N PRO A 199 -14.96 -23.41 -63.83
CA PRO A 199 -13.94 -23.69 -62.83
C PRO A 199 -14.60 -23.96 -61.48
N VAL A 200 -14.16 -25.02 -60.80
CA VAL A 200 -14.49 -25.27 -59.39
C VAL A 200 -13.21 -25.26 -58.59
N THR A 201 -13.18 -24.38 -57.61
CA THR A 201 -12.10 -24.23 -56.64
C THR A 201 -12.11 -25.44 -55.73
N GLU A 202 -11.04 -26.22 -55.69
CA GLU A 202 -10.93 -27.34 -54.75
C GLU A 202 -10.75 -26.81 -53.31
N LEU A 203 -11.56 -27.35 -52.39
CA LEU A 203 -11.42 -27.10 -50.96
C LEU A 203 -10.38 -28.06 -50.38
N GLU A 204 -9.40 -27.51 -49.68
CA GLU A 204 -8.42 -28.29 -48.95
C GLU A 204 -9.03 -28.78 -47.63
N PRO A 205 -8.51 -29.89 -47.05
CA PRO A 205 -8.97 -30.37 -45.74
C PRO A 205 -8.92 -29.29 -44.65
N ASP A 206 -7.93 -28.39 -44.75
CA ASP A 206 -7.72 -27.29 -43.80
C ASP A 206 -8.75 -26.15 -43.95
N ASP A 207 -9.44 -26.04 -45.09
CA ASP A 207 -10.51 -25.05 -45.34
C ASP A 207 -11.82 -25.44 -44.66
N THR A 208 -12.03 -26.74 -44.45
CA THR A 208 -13.22 -27.29 -43.78
C THR A 208 -13.09 -27.40 -42.26
N ARG A 209 -11.90 -27.09 -41.71
CA ARG A 209 -11.66 -27.10 -40.27
C ARG A 209 -12.39 -25.96 -39.57
N VAL A 210 -13.27 -26.32 -38.65
CA VAL A 210 -14.12 -25.41 -37.86
C VAL A 210 -13.36 -24.79 -36.68
N THR A 211 -12.22 -25.35 -36.26
CA THR A 211 -11.51 -24.88 -35.06
C THR A 211 -10.35 -23.94 -35.41
N PRO A 212 -10.40 -22.67 -34.96
CA PRO A 212 -9.27 -21.76 -35.02
C PRO A 212 -8.21 -22.03 -33.95
N PHE A 213 -8.54 -22.85 -32.96
CA PHE A 213 -7.72 -23.07 -31.78
C PHE A 213 -6.87 -24.32 -31.97
N ARG A 214 -5.62 -24.15 -32.39
CA ARG A 214 -4.56 -25.06 -31.94
C ARG A 214 -4.18 -24.68 -30.51
N ASP A 215 -3.67 -25.68 -29.79
CA ASP A 215 -3.08 -25.59 -28.45
C ASP A 215 -1.99 -24.50 -28.32
N ASP A 216 -1.48 -24.01 -29.46
CA ASP A 216 -0.41 -23.01 -29.58
C ASP A 216 -0.83 -21.55 -29.22
N LEU A 217 -2.14 -21.28 -29.04
CA LEU A 217 -2.68 -19.91 -28.84
C LEU A 217 -2.81 -19.51 -27.37
N TYR A 218 -2.87 -20.48 -26.47
CA TYR A 218 -2.51 -20.25 -25.10
C TYR A 218 -1.01 -20.51 -25.05
N PRO A 219 -0.13 -19.49 -24.91
CA PRO A 219 1.15 -19.81 -24.28
C PRO A 219 0.78 -20.57 -23.02
N ASP A 220 1.39 -21.74 -22.79
CA ASP A 220 1.38 -22.36 -21.48
C ASP A 220 1.52 -21.20 -20.51
N ILE A 221 0.44 -20.95 -19.76
CA ILE A 221 0.55 -20.03 -18.65
C ILE A 221 1.46 -20.83 -17.75
N ASP A 222 2.76 -20.64 -17.91
CA ASP A 222 3.76 -21.03 -16.95
C ASP A 222 3.17 -20.51 -15.66
N GLN A 223 2.56 -21.43 -14.89
CA GLN A 223 2.14 -21.15 -13.53
C GLN A 223 3.33 -20.45 -12.94
N VAL A 224 3.16 -19.22 -12.48
CA VAL A 224 4.23 -18.40 -11.92
C VAL A 224 4.94 -19.27 -10.87
N VAL A 225 6.05 -19.90 -11.28
CA VAL A 225 6.85 -20.75 -10.41
C VAL A 225 7.60 -19.76 -9.54
N GLY A 226 7.20 -19.69 -8.26
CA GLY A 226 7.96 -18.99 -7.24
C GLY A 226 7.42 -17.63 -6.82
N PHE A 227 6.10 -17.48 -6.64
CA PHE A 227 5.63 -16.47 -5.68
C PHE A 227 5.79 -17.04 -4.25
N GLU A 228 7.01 -17.04 -3.73
CA GLU A 228 7.23 -17.21 -2.30
C GLU A 228 6.68 -15.96 -1.60
N VAL A 229 5.49 -16.10 -1.02
CA VAL A 229 4.94 -15.08 -0.12
C VAL A 229 5.92 -14.93 1.05
N PRO A 230 6.45 -13.73 1.32
CA PRO A 230 7.31 -13.50 2.48
C PRO A 230 6.58 -13.94 3.76
N ALA A 231 7.27 -14.70 4.60
CA ALA A 231 6.71 -15.19 5.87
C ALA A 231 6.19 -14.00 6.70
N GLY A 232 4.86 -13.92 6.88
CA GLY A 232 4.19 -12.84 7.61
C GLY A 232 3.00 -12.19 6.89
N LEU A 233 2.78 -12.48 5.60
CA LEU A 233 1.70 -11.88 4.79
C LEU A 233 0.49 -12.82 4.52
N ASP A 234 0.35 -13.91 5.28
CA ASP A 234 -0.79 -14.86 5.20
C ASP A 234 -2.04 -14.37 5.96
N MET A 235 -2.34 -13.06 5.87
CA MET A 235 -3.52 -12.45 6.49
C MET A 235 -4.73 -12.40 5.55
N PHE A 236 -4.55 -12.75 4.28
CA PHE A 236 -5.62 -12.84 3.29
C PHE A 236 -5.73 -14.29 2.82
N GLY A 237 -6.57 -15.05 3.54
CA GLY A 237 -6.83 -16.46 3.30
C GLY A 237 -7.08 -16.78 1.83
N SER A 238 -6.11 -17.48 1.23
CA SER A 238 -6.27 -18.08 -0.08
C SER A 238 -7.33 -19.18 0.01
N ASN A 239 -8.49 -18.95 -0.62
CA ASN A 239 -9.62 -19.90 -0.73
C ASN A 239 -9.33 -21.13 -1.61
N SER A 240 -8.06 -21.52 -1.79
CA SER A 240 -7.67 -22.63 -2.66
C SER A 240 -7.83 -24.01 -2.02
N LYS A 241 -8.07 -24.11 -0.71
CA LYS A 241 -8.16 -25.41 0.00
C LYS A 241 -9.56 -25.99 0.16
N THR A 242 -10.64 -25.26 -0.11
CA THR A 242 -12.02 -25.73 0.17
C THR A 242 -12.74 -26.40 -1.00
N ILE A 243 -12.15 -26.47 -2.20
CA ILE A 243 -12.81 -27.05 -3.37
C ILE A 243 -12.40 -28.53 -3.60
N SER A 244 -11.29 -29.00 -3.02
CA SER A 244 -10.83 -30.40 -3.18
C SER A 244 -11.65 -31.41 -2.38
N ASP A 245 -12.25 -31.02 -1.25
CA ASP A 245 -12.83 -31.99 -0.31
C ASP A 245 -14.35 -32.22 -0.50
N ARG A 246 -14.96 -31.62 -1.53
CA ARG A 246 -16.41 -31.72 -1.76
C ARG A 246 -16.81 -32.64 -2.93
N ALA A 247 -15.86 -33.36 -3.52
CA ALA A 247 -16.09 -34.31 -4.62
C ALA A 247 -15.98 -35.78 -4.19
N SER A 248 -16.28 -36.09 -2.92
CA SER A 248 -16.28 -37.47 -2.41
C SER A 248 -17.42 -37.70 -1.43
N PHE A 249 -18.67 -37.57 -1.89
CA PHE A 249 -19.84 -38.28 -1.38
C PHE A 249 -20.90 -38.39 -2.48
#